data_AF-V4J7T6-F1
#
_entry.id   AF-V4J7T6-F1
#
_cell.length_a   1.000
_cell.length_b   1.000
_cell.length_c   1.000
_cell.angle_alpha   90.00
_cell.angle_beta   90.00
_cell.angle_gamma   90.00
#
_symmetry.space_group_name_H-M   'P 1'
#
loop_
_entity.id
_entity.type
_entity.pdbx_description
1 polymer ?
#
loop_
_entity_poly.entity_id
_entity_poly.type
_entity_poly.pdbx_seq_one_letter_code
_entity_poly.pdbx_strand_id
1 'polypeptide(L)'
;MTNLVFRSCVASDGRKIALLSDQLDVEEKFDNGYKIAYKDKDGKDTPELLAKWKEAYTVHSRAFSMLPEGDEIPPSVQQGFNTMVSSLLKGVDILFCDYNLGVEGDLPMCNDVMDKHRSTDFVLFSCDSLVGGDPKVQPHTVAYSAPRYEQGEQIAQQHRIYCKTEASAFCQAINAIVTQRSKDNLIGGHIRDDIDAYIGEPAIDQEAADQILNRFVETLHSLGNQTHALTHQDTE
;
A
#
# COMPACT_ATOMS: atom_id res chain seq x y z
N MET A 1 -16.46 10.43 8.74
CA MET A 1 -15.08 10.98 8.81
C MET A 1 -14.14 9.83 9.07
N THR A 2 -13.01 9.79 8.36
CA THR A 2 -11.98 8.75 8.49
C THR A 2 -10.59 9.40 8.61
N ASN A 3 -9.55 8.59 8.78
CA ASN A 3 -8.15 9.00 8.82
C ASN A 3 -7.34 8.15 7.84
N LEU A 4 -6.29 8.71 7.27
CA LEU A 4 -5.28 7.91 6.59
C LEU A 4 -4.38 7.29 7.64
N VAL A 5 -4.09 6.01 7.50
CA VAL A 5 -3.07 5.31 8.26
C VAL A 5 -1.90 4.99 7.35
N PHE A 6 -0.70 5.35 7.79
CA PHE A 6 0.53 4.85 7.21
C PHE A 6 1.30 4.09 8.30
N ARG A 7 1.56 2.82 8.04
CA ARG A 7 2.34 1.96 8.93
C ARG A 7 3.54 1.43 8.18
N SER A 8 4.73 1.69 8.71
CA SER A 8 6.01 1.28 8.14
C SER A 8 6.66 0.28 9.08
N CYS A 9 7.03 -0.89 8.55
CA CYS A 9 7.55 -1.99 9.34
C CYS A 9 8.81 -2.60 8.71
N VAL A 10 9.71 -3.10 9.56
CA VAL A 10 10.86 -3.90 9.17
C VAL A 10 10.63 -5.34 9.65
N ALA A 11 10.58 -6.27 8.71
CA ALA A 11 10.49 -7.70 8.99
C ALA A 11 11.81 -8.25 9.57
N SER A 12 11.76 -9.44 10.16
CA SER A 12 12.92 -10.12 10.73
C SER A 12 14.05 -10.38 9.72
N ASP A 13 13.70 -10.58 8.45
CA ASP A 13 14.62 -10.76 7.33
C ASP A 13 15.14 -9.43 6.73
N GLY A 14 14.80 -8.30 7.35
CA GLY A 14 15.22 -6.97 6.94
C GLY A 14 14.41 -6.34 5.81
N ARG A 15 13.35 -7.00 5.32
CA ARG A 15 12.44 -6.40 4.33
C ARG A 15 11.61 -5.27 4.96
N LYS A 16 11.40 -4.19 4.20
CA LYS A 16 10.56 -3.06 4.61
C LYS A 16 9.16 -3.21 4.01
N ILE A 17 8.17 -3.44 4.85
CA ILE A 17 6.78 -3.64 4.44
C ILE A 17 5.97 -2.47 4.99
N ALA A 18 5.20 -1.81 4.13
CA ALA A 18 4.36 -0.69 4.52
C ALA A 18 2.88 -0.94 4.19
N LEU A 19 2.02 -0.26 4.94
CA LEU A 19 0.57 -0.21 4.77
C LEU A 19 0.16 1.26 4.65
N LEU A 20 -0.66 1.58 3.66
CA LEU A 20 -1.29 2.87 3.46
C LEU A 20 -2.78 2.66 3.20
N SER A 21 -3.64 3.17 4.08
CA SER A 21 -5.08 2.88 4.00
C SER A 21 -5.93 3.98 4.62
N ASP A 22 -7.19 4.08 4.22
CA ASP A 22 -8.22 4.89 4.88
C ASP A 22 -9.31 4.04 5.55
N GLN A 23 -9.15 2.71 5.53
CA GLN A 23 -10.06 1.76 6.14
C GLN A 23 -9.81 1.61 7.65
N LEU A 24 -10.90 1.43 8.39
CA LEU A 24 -10.85 1.16 9.83
C LEU A 24 -10.33 -0.26 10.09
N ASP A 25 -9.63 -0.44 11.22
CA ASP A 25 -9.13 -1.72 11.75
C ASP A 25 -8.17 -2.51 10.83
N VAL A 26 -7.75 -1.91 9.71
CA VAL A 26 -6.86 -2.54 8.73
C VAL A 26 -5.44 -2.77 9.29
N GLU A 27 -4.99 -1.92 10.21
CA GLU A 27 -3.70 -2.04 10.88
C GLU A 27 -3.59 -3.34 11.69
N GLU A 28 -4.59 -3.66 12.50
CA GLU A 28 -4.58 -4.88 13.31
C GLU A 28 -4.56 -6.13 12.41
N LYS A 29 -5.38 -6.11 11.35
CA LYS A 29 -5.42 -7.19 10.36
C LYS A 29 -4.07 -7.35 9.67
N PHE A 30 -3.40 -6.24 9.33
CA PHE A 30 -2.07 -6.22 8.71
C PHE A 30 -1.01 -6.84 9.61
N ASP A 31 -0.96 -6.43 10.88
CA ASP A 31 -0.05 -7.02 11.86
C ASP A 31 -0.32 -8.51 12.09
N ASN A 32 -1.59 -8.91 12.14
CA ASN A 32 -1.96 -10.31 12.31
C ASN A 32 -1.62 -11.14 11.07
N GLY A 33 -1.77 -10.57 9.86
CA GLY A 33 -1.32 -11.18 8.62
C GLY A 33 0.18 -11.47 8.63
N TYR A 34 1.00 -10.50 9.07
CA TYR A 34 2.44 -10.68 9.22
C TYR A 34 2.80 -11.76 10.23
N LYS A 35 2.20 -11.72 11.44
CA LYS A 35 2.43 -12.72 12.50
C LYS A 35 2.27 -14.15 12.00
N ILE A 36 1.22 -14.38 11.18
CA ILE A 36 0.94 -15.71 10.62
C ILE A 36 1.94 -16.03 9.50
N ALA A 37 2.23 -15.09 8.60
CA ALA A 37 3.13 -15.31 7.47
C ALA A 37 4.61 -15.53 7.87
N TYR A 38 5.06 -14.95 8.98
CA TYR A 38 6.44 -15.02 9.45
C TYR A 38 6.66 -15.99 10.62
N LYS A 39 5.60 -16.65 11.11
CA LYS A 39 5.66 -17.56 12.25
C LYS A 39 6.82 -18.57 12.17
N ASP A 40 6.97 -19.25 11.04
CA ASP A 40 7.97 -20.30 10.88
C ASP A 40 9.37 -19.76 10.54
N LYS A 41 9.47 -18.50 10.11
CA LYS A 41 10.73 -17.83 9.82
C LYS A 41 11.39 -17.29 11.08
N ASP A 42 10.58 -16.76 12.02
CA ASP A 42 11.06 -16.18 13.27
C ASP A 42 11.16 -17.24 14.39
N GLY A 43 10.32 -18.28 14.33
CA GLY A 43 10.18 -19.30 15.38
C GLY A 43 11.29 -20.35 15.44
N LYS A 44 12.34 -20.29 14.61
CA LYS A 44 13.46 -21.25 14.71
C LYS A 44 14.33 -21.04 15.95
N ASP A 45 14.48 -19.79 16.39
CA ASP A 45 15.38 -19.42 17.48
C ASP A 45 14.70 -18.61 18.61
N THR A 46 13.39 -18.29 18.48
CA THR A 46 12.64 -17.58 19.52
C THR A 46 11.46 -18.41 20.05
N PRO A 47 11.30 -18.53 21.39
CA PRO A 47 10.20 -19.25 22.02
C PRO A 47 8.86 -18.47 21.99
N GLU A 48 8.84 -17.29 21.36
CA GLU A 48 7.62 -16.51 21.21
C GLU A 48 6.71 -17.15 20.14
N LEU A 49 5.45 -17.39 20.49
CA LEU A 49 4.49 -18.12 19.64
C LEU A 49 4.09 -17.37 18.35
N LEU A 50 4.46 -16.09 18.21
CA LEU A 50 4.03 -15.20 17.13
C LEU A 50 5.17 -14.28 16.68
N ALA A 51 5.37 -14.17 15.36
CA ALA A 51 6.38 -13.29 14.76
C ALA A 51 6.15 -11.81 15.12
N LYS A 52 7.22 -11.02 15.18
CA LYS A 52 7.15 -9.58 15.51
C LYS A 52 7.92 -8.76 14.49
N TRP A 53 7.43 -7.55 14.24
CA TRP A 53 8.21 -6.56 13.49
C TRP A 53 9.47 -6.21 14.28
N LYS A 54 10.60 -6.13 13.59
CA LYS A 54 11.87 -5.70 14.19
C LYS A 54 11.79 -4.23 14.60
N GLU A 55 11.25 -3.42 13.70
CA GLU A 55 10.98 -2.00 13.87
C GLU A 55 9.62 -1.70 13.23
N ALA A 56 8.82 -0.84 13.85
CA ALA A 56 7.56 -0.39 13.28
C ALA A 56 7.19 0.99 13.81
N TYR A 57 6.57 1.81 12.97
CA TYR A 57 5.86 3.01 13.39
C TYR A 57 4.56 3.15 12.61
N THR A 58 3.58 3.83 13.23
CA THR A 58 2.31 4.20 12.61
C THR A 58 2.12 5.71 12.70
N VAL A 59 1.57 6.27 11.64
CA VAL A 59 1.11 7.65 11.54
C VAL A 59 -0.37 7.64 11.16
N HIS A 60 -1.15 8.47 11.83
CA HIS A 60 -2.53 8.75 11.45
C HIS A 60 -2.65 10.21 11.03
N SER A 61 -3.23 10.45 9.86
CA SER A 61 -3.53 11.82 9.43
C SER A 61 -4.60 12.45 10.32
N ARG A 62 -4.80 13.77 10.17
CA ARG A 62 -6.04 14.43 10.60
C ARG A 62 -7.26 13.76 9.96
N ALA A 63 -8.39 13.84 10.65
CA ALA A 63 -9.65 13.31 10.16
C ALA A 63 -10.14 14.10 8.95
N PHE A 64 -10.74 13.40 7.99
CA PHE A 64 -11.27 13.99 6.77
C PHE A 64 -12.57 13.31 6.32
N SER A 65 -13.27 13.97 5.41
CA SER A 65 -14.41 13.40 4.68
C SER A 65 -13.93 12.92 3.32
N MET A 66 -14.34 11.71 2.93
CA MET A 66 -14.05 11.15 1.62
C MET A 66 -14.61 12.09 0.54
N LEU A 67 -13.92 12.17 -0.59
CA LEU A 67 -14.48 12.82 -1.76
C LEU A 67 -15.63 11.96 -2.31
N PRO A 68 -16.78 12.54 -2.64
CA PRO A 68 -17.90 11.77 -3.17
C PRO A 68 -17.53 11.10 -4.50
N GLU A 69 -18.24 10.03 -4.81
CA GLU A 69 -18.07 9.29 -6.06
C GLU A 69 -18.30 10.19 -7.27
N GLY A 70 -17.46 10.02 -8.29
CA GLY A 70 -17.55 10.73 -9.56
C GLY A 70 -16.99 9.89 -10.69
N ASP A 71 -17.11 10.39 -11.92
CA ASP A 71 -16.66 9.66 -13.11
C ASP A 71 -15.12 9.58 -13.21
N GLU A 72 -14.41 10.55 -12.64
CA GLU A 72 -12.95 10.68 -12.71
C GLU A 72 -12.35 11.21 -11.40
N ILE A 73 -11.09 10.84 -11.13
CA ILE A 73 -10.34 11.37 -9.98
C ILE A 73 -9.92 12.80 -10.32
N PRO A 74 -10.23 13.80 -9.46
CA PRO A 74 -9.79 15.17 -9.72
C PRO A 74 -8.27 15.24 -9.90
N PRO A 75 -7.75 15.97 -10.92
CA PRO A 75 -6.32 15.99 -11.23
C PRO A 75 -5.42 16.40 -10.06
N SER A 76 -5.88 17.33 -9.22
CA SER A 76 -5.21 17.77 -8.00
C SER A 76 -5.10 16.66 -6.96
N VAL A 77 -6.11 15.81 -6.83
CA VAL A 77 -6.13 14.65 -5.93
C VAL A 77 -5.16 13.60 -6.45
N GLN A 78 -5.22 13.25 -7.74
CA GLN A 78 -4.28 12.31 -8.35
C GLN A 78 -2.82 12.79 -8.20
N GLN A 79 -2.56 14.08 -8.40
CA GLN A 79 -1.23 14.66 -8.20
C GLN A 79 -0.79 14.63 -6.73
N GLY A 80 -1.69 14.96 -5.81
CA GLY A 80 -1.43 14.88 -4.37
C GLY A 80 -1.11 13.45 -3.93
N PHE A 81 -1.90 12.49 -4.39
CA PHE A 81 -1.69 11.06 -4.15
C PHE A 81 -0.35 10.59 -4.71
N ASN A 82 -0.06 10.88 -5.99
CA ASN A 82 1.20 10.52 -6.63
C ASN A 82 2.41 11.09 -5.85
N THR A 83 2.31 12.32 -5.35
CA THR A 83 3.37 12.97 -4.55
C THR A 83 3.53 12.31 -3.18
N MET A 84 2.40 12.01 -2.53
CA MET A 84 2.37 11.33 -1.24
C MET A 84 3.04 9.96 -1.35
N VAL A 85 2.56 9.11 -2.26
CA VAL A 85 3.06 7.74 -2.38
C VAL A 85 4.51 7.70 -2.83
N SER A 86 4.93 8.56 -3.75
CA SER A 86 6.35 8.65 -4.15
C SER A 86 7.27 9.02 -2.99
N SER A 87 6.79 9.78 -2.01
CA SER A 87 7.57 10.14 -0.83
C SER A 87 7.59 9.01 0.20
N LEU A 88 6.45 8.33 0.40
CA LEU A 88 6.31 7.24 1.37
C LEU A 88 7.02 5.95 0.92
N LEU A 89 7.13 5.70 -0.38
CA LEU A 89 7.70 4.47 -0.95
C LEU A 89 9.22 4.37 -0.86
N LYS A 90 9.92 5.42 -0.43
CA LYS A 90 11.39 5.43 -0.36
C LYS A 90 11.88 4.27 0.52
N GLY A 91 12.64 3.37 -0.10
CA GLY A 91 13.16 2.16 0.55
C GLY A 91 12.11 1.10 0.92
N VAL A 92 10.83 1.23 0.52
CA VAL A 92 9.78 0.23 0.81
C VAL A 92 9.85 -0.92 -0.20
N ASP A 93 9.97 -2.15 0.30
CA ASP A 93 9.99 -3.35 -0.52
C ASP A 93 8.58 -3.74 -1.00
N ILE A 94 7.59 -3.70 -0.10
CA ILE A 94 6.22 -4.14 -0.35
C ILE A 94 5.26 -3.10 0.23
N LEU A 95 4.37 -2.55 -0.59
CA LEU A 95 3.32 -1.63 -0.16
C LEU A 95 1.95 -2.30 -0.25
N PHE A 96 1.25 -2.31 0.88
CA PHE A 96 -0.17 -2.59 0.99
C PHE A 96 -0.92 -1.26 0.88
N CYS A 97 -1.80 -1.08 -0.11
CA CYS A 97 -2.43 0.21 -0.39
C CYS A 97 -3.91 0.07 -0.78
N ASP A 98 -4.77 0.96 -0.25
CA ASP A 98 -6.10 1.16 -0.82
C ASP A 98 -6.00 1.65 -2.27
N TYR A 99 -6.84 1.09 -3.15
CA TYR A 99 -6.82 1.40 -4.59
C TYR A 99 -7.41 2.78 -4.93
N ASN A 100 -8.29 3.28 -4.07
CA ASN A 100 -9.15 4.46 -4.21
C ASN A 100 -9.08 5.38 -2.96
N LEU A 101 -7.90 5.44 -2.34
CA LEU A 101 -7.67 6.15 -1.07
C LEU A 101 -8.19 7.60 -1.07
N GLY A 102 -9.10 7.90 -0.13
CA GLY A 102 -9.71 9.21 0.08
C GLY A 102 -10.90 9.53 -0.81
N VAL A 103 -11.36 8.60 -1.66
CA VAL A 103 -12.44 8.78 -2.64
C VAL A 103 -13.50 7.67 -2.47
N GLU A 104 -14.78 8.05 -2.48
CA GLU A 104 -15.90 7.10 -2.53
C GLU A 104 -15.98 6.49 -3.95
N GLY A 105 -16.12 5.18 -4.08
CA GLY A 105 -16.19 4.48 -5.38
C GLY A 105 -14.87 3.88 -5.86
N ASP A 106 -14.82 3.39 -7.11
CA ASP A 106 -13.84 2.37 -7.54
C ASP A 106 -12.77 2.86 -8.52
N LEU A 107 -12.36 4.12 -8.39
CA LEU A 107 -11.47 4.72 -9.38
C LEU A 107 -10.00 4.27 -9.21
N PRO A 108 -9.28 3.99 -10.30
CA PRO A 108 -7.99 3.30 -10.27
C PRO A 108 -6.79 4.21 -9.99
N MET A 109 -6.72 4.78 -8.78
CA MET A 109 -5.74 5.81 -8.42
C MET A 109 -4.29 5.31 -8.42
N CYS A 110 -4.07 4.01 -8.14
CA CYS A 110 -2.73 3.42 -7.98
C CYS A 110 -2.01 3.06 -9.29
N ASN A 111 -2.66 3.09 -10.45
CA ASN A 111 -2.09 2.58 -11.70
C ASN A 111 -0.75 3.25 -12.06
N ASP A 112 -0.72 4.57 -12.10
CA ASP A 112 0.47 5.36 -12.41
C ASP A 112 1.63 5.10 -11.45
N VAL A 113 1.32 4.92 -10.16
CA VAL A 113 2.31 4.72 -9.11
C VAL A 113 2.98 3.37 -9.27
N MET A 114 2.21 2.31 -9.56
CA MET A 114 2.77 0.98 -9.77
C MET A 114 3.77 0.94 -10.92
N ASP A 115 3.47 1.64 -12.02
CA ASP A 115 4.32 1.67 -13.21
C ASP A 115 5.58 2.53 -13.03
N LYS A 116 5.52 3.58 -12.21
CA LYS A 116 6.64 4.47 -11.87
C LYS A 116 7.58 3.86 -10.82
N HIS A 117 7.03 3.15 -9.83
CA HIS A 117 7.78 2.64 -8.68
C HIS A 117 8.04 1.14 -8.79
N ARG A 118 8.76 0.75 -9.85
CA ARG A 118 8.98 -0.66 -10.20
C ARG A 118 9.87 -1.44 -9.23
N SER A 119 10.51 -0.80 -8.27
CA SER A 119 11.28 -1.43 -7.19
C SER A 119 10.41 -1.97 -6.05
N THR A 120 9.19 -1.43 -5.88
CA THR A 120 8.24 -1.86 -4.85
C THR A 120 7.23 -2.84 -5.42
N ASP A 121 6.93 -3.91 -4.67
CA ASP A 121 5.76 -4.78 -4.96
C ASP A 121 4.50 -4.18 -4.34
N PHE A 122 3.36 -4.37 -5.01
CA PHE A 122 2.11 -3.76 -4.61
C PHE A 122 1.07 -4.81 -4.23
N VAL A 123 0.46 -4.63 -3.06
CA VAL A 123 -0.74 -5.34 -2.63
C VAL A 123 -1.85 -4.32 -2.54
N LEU A 124 -2.80 -4.37 -3.46
CA LEU A 124 -3.87 -3.40 -3.58
C LEU A 124 -5.15 -3.95 -2.96
N PHE A 125 -5.79 -3.14 -2.12
CA PHE A 125 -7.08 -3.50 -1.56
C PHE A 125 -8.15 -3.32 -2.61
N SER A 126 -8.85 -4.42 -2.89
CA SER A 126 -9.96 -4.38 -3.84
C SER A 126 -11.13 -3.66 -3.21
N CYS A 127 -11.61 -2.60 -3.88
CA CYS A 127 -12.86 -2.72 -4.60
C CYS A 127 -13.92 -3.65 -3.99
N ASP A 128 -14.75 -3.22 -3.05
CA ASP A 128 -15.89 -4.03 -2.59
C ASP A 128 -16.87 -4.31 -3.76
N SER A 129 -16.80 -3.58 -4.87
CA SER A 129 -17.54 -3.91 -6.10
C SER A 129 -16.89 -4.99 -6.99
N LEU A 130 -15.56 -5.13 -6.96
CA LEU A 130 -14.81 -6.16 -7.70
C LEU A 130 -14.79 -7.51 -6.98
N VAL A 131 -14.97 -7.50 -5.65
CA VAL A 131 -14.71 -8.65 -4.77
C VAL A 131 -15.80 -8.85 -3.70
N GLY A 132 -16.77 -7.95 -3.60
CA GLY A 132 -17.66 -7.79 -2.45
C GLY A 132 -18.40 -9.03 -2.02
N GLY A 133 -18.45 -9.20 -0.70
CA GLY A 133 -19.39 -10.04 0.07
C GLY A 133 -19.47 -11.54 -0.24
N ASP A 134 -19.03 -11.99 -1.42
CA ASP A 134 -19.20 -13.36 -1.88
C ASP A 134 -18.10 -14.23 -1.24
N PRO A 135 -18.47 -15.18 -0.36
CA PRO A 135 -17.52 -16.10 0.26
C PRO A 135 -16.86 -17.04 -0.76
N LYS A 136 -17.33 -17.08 -2.02
CA LYS A 136 -16.72 -17.84 -3.12
C LYS A 136 -15.57 -17.10 -3.78
N VAL A 137 -15.45 -15.78 -3.62
CA VAL A 137 -14.33 -15.01 -4.17
C VAL A 137 -13.10 -15.21 -3.29
N GLN A 138 -12.00 -15.66 -3.90
CA GLN A 138 -10.77 -15.99 -3.18
C GLN A 138 -10.19 -14.76 -2.45
N PRO A 139 -9.49 -14.96 -1.30
CA PRO A 139 -8.96 -13.87 -0.46
C PRO A 139 -7.90 -13.00 -1.17
N HIS A 140 -7.22 -13.57 -2.15
CA HIS A 140 -6.44 -12.88 -3.17
C HIS A 140 -7.12 -13.11 -4.50
N THR A 141 -7.65 -12.06 -5.11
CA THR A 141 -8.59 -12.22 -6.24
C THR A 141 -7.82 -12.40 -7.55
N VAL A 142 -6.70 -11.70 -7.70
CA VAL A 142 -5.85 -11.74 -8.90
C VAL A 142 -4.41 -11.40 -8.50
N ALA A 143 -3.45 -12.18 -8.96
CA ALA A 143 -2.02 -11.86 -8.88
C ALA A 143 -1.44 -11.86 -10.29
N TYR A 144 -0.68 -10.83 -10.62
CA TYR A 144 0.07 -10.76 -11.87
C TYR A 144 1.41 -10.09 -11.62
N SER A 145 2.31 -10.18 -12.60
CA SER A 145 3.60 -9.53 -12.53
C SER A 145 3.87 -8.68 -13.76
N ALA A 146 4.63 -7.61 -13.56
CA ALA A 146 5.10 -6.72 -14.62
C ALA A 146 6.64 -6.71 -14.64
N PRO A 147 7.29 -6.60 -15.81
CA PRO A 147 8.74 -6.45 -15.87
C PRO A 147 9.22 -5.20 -15.13
N ARG A 148 10.26 -5.33 -14.31
CA ARG A 148 10.87 -4.18 -13.63
C ARG A 148 11.69 -3.31 -14.56
N TYR A 149 12.30 -3.90 -15.58
CA TYR A 149 13.10 -3.20 -16.58
C TYR A 149 12.30 -3.05 -17.88
N GLU A 150 12.46 -1.90 -18.56
CA GLU A 150 11.87 -1.68 -19.89
C GLU A 150 12.59 -2.47 -20.99
N GLN A 151 13.91 -2.66 -20.83
CA GLN A 151 14.77 -3.40 -21.75
C GLN A 151 15.91 -4.07 -20.97
N GLY A 152 16.26 -5.33 -21.29
CA GLY A 152 17.42 -6.02 -20.73
C GLY A 152 17.32 -7.55 -20.73
N GLU A 153 18.45 -8.23 -20.54
CA GLU A 153 18.56 -9.69 -20.43
C GLU A 153 18.06 -10.24 -19.07
N GLN A 154 17.91 -9.37 -18.06
CA GLN A 154 17.47 -9.75 -16.71
C GLN A 154 15.93 -9.84 -16.61
N ILE A 155 15.43 -11.01 -16.23
CA ILE A 155 14.01 -11.24 -15.95
C ILE A 155 13.74 -10.91 -14.48
N ALA A 156 13.51 -9.64 -14.16
CA ALA A 156 13.04 -9.20 -12.84
C ALA A 156 11.56 -8.79 -12.92
N GLN A 157 10.76 -9.26 -11.96
CA GLN A 157 9.31 -9.09 -11.95
C GLN A 157 8.86 -8.28 -10.73
N GLN A 158 8.03 -7.27 -10.96
CA GLN A 158 7.25 -6.56 -9.96
C GLN A 158 5.95 -7.33 -9.75
N HIS A 159 5.68 -7.72 -8.51
CA HIS A 159 4.50 -8.48 -8.14
C HIS A 159 3.37 -7.54 -7.74
N ARG A 160 2.19 -7.77 -8.31
CA ARG A 160 0.99 -6.97 -8.08
C ARG A 160 -0.15 -7.91 -7.68
N ILE A 161 -0.67 -7.75 -6.47
CA ILE A 161 -1.70 -8.62 -5.90
C ILE A 161 -2.93 -7.78 -5.51
N TYR A 162 -4.11 -8.16 -5.96
CA TYR A 162 -5.36 -7.63 -5.42
C TYR A 162 -5.82 -8.49 -4.24
N CYS A 163 -6.10 -7.84 -3.11
CA CYS A 163 -6.24 -8.49 -1.81
C CYS A 163 -7.48 -7.95 -1.06
N LYS A 164 -8.17 -8.84 -0.32
CA LYS A 164 -9.19 -8.44 0.67
C LYS A 164 -8.54 -7.84 1.90
N THR A 165 -9.25 -6.98 2.63
CA THR A 165 -8.78 -6.39 3.91
C THR A 165 -9.13 -7.28 5.10
N GLU A 166 -8.57 -8.49 5.12
CA GLU A 166 -8.66 -9.47 6.22
C GLU A 166 -7.29 -10.11 6.50
N ALA A 167 -7.05 -10.53 7.75
CA ALA A 167 -5.74 -11.04 8.17
C ALA A 167 -5.29 -12.29 7.38
N SER A 168 -6.23 -13.17 7.01
CA SER A 168 -5.99 -14.33 6.15
C SER A 168 -5.49 -13.93 4.76
N ALA A 169 -6.12 -12.94 4.15
CA ALA A 169 -5.76 -12.42 2.84
C ALA A 169 -4.37 -11.76 2.87
N PHE A 170 -4.09 -10.95 3.90
CA PHE A 170 -2.78 -10.34 4.10
C PHE A 170 -1.67 -11.39 4.30
N CYS A 171 -1.93 -12.41 5.12
CA CYS A 171 -1.00 -13.52 5.29
C CYS A 171 -0.69 -14.19 3.94
N GLN A 172 -1.71 -14.48 3.13
CA GLN A 172 -1.54 -15.08 1.81
C GLN A 172 -0.74 -14.16 0.86
N ALA A 173 -1.04 -12.86 0.84
CA ALA A 173 -0.34 -11.89 0.01
C ALA A 173 1.15 -11.76 0.40
N ILE A 174 1.45 -11.63 1.70
CA ILE A 174 2.83 -11.61 2.21
C ILE A 174 3.55 -12.89 1.81
N ASN A 175 2.94 -14.06 2.05
CA ASN A 175 3.55 -15.34 1.71
C ASN A 175 3.79 -15.49 0.20
N ALA A 176 2.85 -15.06 -0.64
CA ALA A 176 2.97 -15.12 -2.09
C ALA A 176 4.15 -14.27 -2.57
N ILE A 177 4.24 -12.99 -2.15
CA ILE A 177 5.33 -12.09 -2.57
C ILE A 177 6.67 -12.61 -2.06
N VAL A 178 6.77 -12.98 -0.79
CA VAL A 178 8.06 -13.43 -0.24
C VAL A 178 8.51 -14.73 -0.89
N THR A 179 7.59 -15.68 -1.10
CA THR A 179 7.90 -16.94 -1.80
C THR A 179 8.32 -16.68 -3.24
N GLN A 180 7.63 -15.79 -3.95
CA GLN A 180 7.94 -15.48 -5.34
C GLN A 180 9.29 -14.77 -5.46
N ARG A 181 9.59 -13.80 -4.59
CA ARG A 181 10.93 -13.19 -4.50
C ARG A 181 12.03 -14.22 -4.21
N SER A 182 11.76 -15.21 -3.36
CA SER A 182 12.71 -16.30 -3.10
C SER A 182 12.91 -17.21 -4.32
N LYS A 183 11.85 -17.56 -5.04
CA LYS A 183 11.91 -18.37 -6.28
C LYS A 183 12.60 -17.65 -7.41
N ASP A 184 12.44 -16.34 -7.48
CA ASP A 184 13.16 -15.47 -8.41
C ASP A 184 14.64 -15.38 -8.03
N ASN A 185 15.15 -16.17 -7.07
CA ASN A 185 16.52 -16.16 -6.56
C ASN A 185 16.92 -14.82 -5.94
N LEU A 186 15.93 -14.08 -5.42
CA LEU A 186 16.05 -12.66 -5.13
C LEU A 186 16.51 -11.86 -6.35
N ILE A 187 16.33 -12.26 -7.61
CA ILE A 187 16.60 -11.42 -8.80
C ILE A 187 15.60 -10.26 -8.87
N GLY A 188 14.36 -10.47 -8.41
CA GLY A 188 13.45 -9.38 -8.06
C GLY A 188 13.88 -8.57 -6.81
N GLY A 189 14.93 -9.00 -6.12
CA GLY A 189 15.63 -8.33 -5.03
C GLY A 189 17.10 -7.96 -5.36
N HIS A 190 17.64 -8.33 -6.53
CA HIS A 190 18.96 -7.95 -7.06
C HIS A 190 18.91 -6.52 -7.59
N ILE A 191 17.72 -5.92 -7.56
CA ILE A 191 17.54 -4.48 -7.61
C ILE A 191 18.35 -3.76 -6.52
N ARG A 192 18.62 -4.42 -5.37
CA ARG A 192 19.42 -3.83 -4.28
C ARG A 192 20.80 -3.35 -4.76
N ASP A 193 21.35 -3.98 -5.80
CA ASP A 193 22.67 -3.65 -6.34
C ASP A 193 22.61 -3.08 -7.78
N ASP A 194 21.48 -3.21 -8.51
CA ASP A 194 21.38 -2.86 -9.95
C ASP A 194 20.53 -1.59 -10.26
N ILE A 195 19.68 -1.07 -9.35
CA ILE A 195 18.95 0.21 -9.52
C ILE A 195 19.33 1.17 -8.37
N ASP A 196 20.51 1.75 -8.48
CA ASP A 196 21.17 2.59 -7.46
C ASP A 196 20.33 3.77 -6.92
N ALA A 197 19.43 4.33 -7.72
CA ALA A 197 18.84 5.64 -7.36
C ALA A 197 17.79 5.60 -6.23
N TYR A 198 17.12 4.46 -5.99
CA TYR A 198 15.90 4.44 -5.13
C TYR A 198 16.01 3.60 -3.86
N ILE A 199 16.98 2.67 -3.79
CA ILE A 199 17.05 1.65 -2.72
C ILE A 199 18.08 1.99 -1.64
N GLY A 200 19.05 2.84 -1.94
CA GLY A 200 19.91 3.47 -0.93
C GLY A 200 19.20 4.60 -0.17
N GLU A 201 18.00 5.00 -0.60
CA GLU A 201 17.26 6.04 0.10
C GLU A 201 16.81 5.53 1.48
N PRO A 202 17.10 6.27 2.56
CA PRO A 202 16.60 5.92 3.87
C PRO A 202 15.08 5.88 3.81
N ALA A 203 14.50 4.91 4.54
CA ALA A 203 13.06 4.91 4.72
C ALA A 203 12.65 6.23 5.35
N ILE A 204 11.49 6.73 4.96
CA ILE A 204 10.97 7.97 5.52
C ILE A 204 10.82 7.81 7.05
N ASP A 205 11.13 8.87 7.79
CA ASP A 205 10.90 8.90 9.23
C ASP A 205 9.42 9.23 9.55
N GLN A 206 9.05 9.02 10.81
CA GLN A 206 7.68 9.18 11.28
C GLN A 206 7.16 10.63 11.15
N GLU A 207 8.01 11.63 11.36
CA GLU A 207 7.60 13.04 11.31
C GLU A 207 7.34 13.48 9.87
N ALA A 208 8.23 13.12 8.95
CA ALA A 208 8.07 13.40 7.54
C ALA A 208 6.83 12.67 6.97
N ALA A 209 6.58 11.42 7.38
CA ALA A 209 5.37 10.70 7.01
C ALA A 209 4.10 11.42 7.47
N ASP A 210 4.05 11.92 8.71
CA ASP A 210 2.94 12.73 9.23
C ASP A 210 2.68 13.99 8.39
N GLN A 211 3.74 14.73 8.07
CA GLN A 211 3.61 15.94 7.24
C GLN A 211 3.06 15.62 5.85
N ILE A 212 3.52 14.53 5.23
CA ILE A 212 3.10 14.11 3.89
C ILE A 212 1.64 13.65 3.87
N LEU A 213 1.22 12.83 4.85
CA LEU A 213 -0.17 12.39 4.97
C LEU A 213 -1.11 13.58 5.13
N ASN A 214 -0.77 14.51 6.02
CA ASN A 214 -1.61 15.67 6.29
C ASN A 214 -1.66 16.65 5.11
N ARG A 215 -0.59 16.77 4.32
CA ARG A 215 -0.61 17.58 3.08
C ARG A 215 -1.56 17.00 2.03
N PHE A 216 -1.65 15.68 1.93
CA PHE A 216 -2.63 15.06 1.04
C PHE A 216 -4.05 15.25 1.57
N VAL A 217 -4.28 15.11 2.87
CA VAL A 217 -5.59 15.42 3.50
C VAL A 217 -6.02 16.88 3.27
N GLU A 218 -5.10 17.84 3.32
CA GLU A 218 -5.38 19.24 2.98
C GLU A 218 -5.85 19.41 1.52
N THR A 219 -5.32 18.58 0.61
CA THR A 219 -5.76 18.55 -0.79
C THR A 219 -7.19 18.01 -0.91
N LEU A 220 -7.52 16.94 -0.17
CA LEU A 220 -8.88 16.39 -0.10
C LEU A 220 -9.87 17.42 0.48
N HIS A 221 -9.50 18.10 1.58
CA HIS A 221 -10.33 19.12 2.21
C HIS A 221 -10.61 20.32 1.31
N SER A 222 -9.59 20.81 0.61
CA SER A 222 -9.74 21.95 -0.29
C SER A 222 -10.81 21.70 -1.36
N LEU A 223 -10.94 20.46 -1.83
CA LEU A 223 -11.91 20.08 -2.85
C LEU A 223 -13.26 19.71 -2.24
N GLY A 224 -13.28 18.95 -1.15
CA GLY A 224 -14.54 18.60 -0.46
C GLY A 224 -15.35 19.84 -0.06
N ASN A 225 -14.66 20.89 0.41
CA ASN A 225 -15.31 22.17 0.74
C ASN A 225 -15.84 22.92 -0.50
N GLN A 226 -15.21 22.78 -1.66
CA GLN A 226 -15.69 23.38 -2.91
C GLN A 226 -16.94 22.66 -3.43
N THR A 227 -16.98 21.32 -3.33
CA THR A 227 -18.13 20.51 -3.75
C THR A 227 -19.37 20.78 -2.89
N HIS A 228 -19.19 20.96 -1.58
CA HIS A 228 -20.28 21.39 -0.68
C HIS A 228 -20.78 22.80 -0.98
N ALA A 229 -19.91 23.73 -1.39
CA ALA A 229 -20.32 25.09 -1.74
C ALA A 229 -21.13 25.16 -3.04
N LEU A 230 -20.80 24.33 -4.04
CA LEU A 230 -21.51 24.26 -5.33
C LEU A 230 -22.90 23.63 -5.19
N THR A 231 -23.02 22.56 -4.41
CA THR A 231 -24.32 21.89 -4.16
C THR A 231 -25.32 22.76 -3.40
N HIS A 232 -24.84 23.70 -2.58
CA HIS A 232 -25.68 24.69 -1.91
C HIS A 232 -26.13 25.87 -2.81
N GLN A 233 -25.47 26.10 -3.96
CA GLN A 233 -25.88 27.16 -4.89
C GLN A 233 -26.96 26.72 -5.88
N ASP A 234 -27.09 25.41 -6.14
CA ASP A 234 -28.12 24.86 -7.03
C ASP A 234 -29.47 24.59 -6.32
N THR A 235 -29.60 25.00 -5.05
CA THR A 235 -30.82 24.80 -4.23
C THR A 235 -31.52 26.09 -3.77
N GLU A 236 -31.13 27.26 -4.27
CA GLU A 236 -31.85 28.54 -4.12
C GLU A 236 -32.49 29.00 -5.44
#